data_AF-A0A968NYR7-F1
#
_entry.id   AF-A0A968NYR7-F1
#
_cell.length_a   1.000
_cell.length_b   1.000
_cell.length_c   1.000
_cell.angle_alpha   90.00
_cell.angle_beta   90.00
_cell.angle_gamma   90.00
#
_symmetry.space_group_name_H-M   'P 1'
#
loop_
_entity.id
_entity.type
_entity.pdbx_description
1 polymer ?
#
loop_
_entity_poly.entity_id
_entity_poly.type
_entity_poly.pdbx_seq_one_letter_code
_entity_poly.pdbx_strand_id
1 'polypeptide(L)' 'AWMIPEQVAIGQAWQAFGTDGKLKDQKLSQRFDQFAQSLVDNTRKLRNVT' A
#
# COMPACT_ATOMS: atom_id res chain seq x y z
N ALA A 1 18.92 0.43 6.91
CA ALA A 1 17.53 -0.01 6.75
C ALA A 1 17.26 -0.18 5.26
N TRP A 2 16.66 -1.29 4.85
CA TRP A 2 16.27 -1.52 3.45
C TRP A 2 14.81 -1.08 3.26
N MET A 3 14.50 -0.34 2.19
CA MET A 3 13.16 0.14 1.85
C MET A 3 12.62 -0.64 0.65
N ILE A 4 11.34 -1.00 0.69
CA ILE A 4 10.66 -1.56 -0.49
C ILE A 4 10.53 -0.49 -1.58
N PRO A 5 10.67 -0.86 -2.87
CA PRO A 5 10.60 0.09 -3.97
C PRO A 5 9.18 0.61 -4.23
N GLU A 6 8.14 -0.13 -3.85
CA GLU A 6 6.75 0.29 -4.02
C GLU A 6 6.39 1.47 -3.11
N GLN A 7 5.77 2.49 -3.69
CA GLN A 7 5.38 3.72 -3.00
C GLN A 7 3.93 4.11 -3.36
N VAL A 8 3.20 4.62 -2.37
CA VAL A 8 1.83 5.11 -2.54
C VAL A 8 1.76 6.58 -2.14
N ALA A 9 1.39 7.42 -3.09
CA ALA A 9 1.15 8.83 -2.88
C ALA A 9 -0.34 9.12 -3.07
N ILE A 10 -0.93 9.85 -2.11
CA ILE A 10 -2.32 10.31 -2.16
C ILE A 10 -2.32 11.83 -2.25
N GLY A 11 -2.65 12.35 -3.43
CA GLY A 11 -2.96 13.78 -3.59
C GLY A 11 -4.34 14.08 -3.01
N GLN A 12 -4.51 15.29 -2.44
CA GLN A 12 -5.79 15.76 -1.89
C GLN A 12 -6.47 14.73 -0.97
N ALA A 13 -5.71 14.20 0.01
CA ALA A 13 -6.14 13.07 0.84
C ALA A 13 -7.51 13.28 1.53
N TRP A 14 -7.90 14.53 1.83
CA TRP A 14 -9.21 14.86 2.40
C TRP A 14 -10.40 14.52 1.49
N GLN A 15 -10.18 14.32 0.19
CA GLN A 15 -11.23 13.93 -0.77
C GLN A 15 -11.15 12.45 -1.19
N ALA A 16 -10.01 11.80 -0.95
CA ALA A 16 -9.73 10.43 -1.40
C ALA A 16 -10.59 9.37 -0.70
N PHE A 17 -11.12 9.68 0.49
CA PHE A 17 -11.92 8.77 1.30
C PHE A 17 -13.42 9.10 1.25
N GLY A 18 -14.25 8.06 1.22
CA GLY A 18 -15.71 8.09 1.34
C GLY A 18 -16.15 8.38 2.77
N THR A 19 -17.45 8.59 2.94
CA THR A 19 -18.06 8.76 4.28
C THR A 19 -17.95 7.50 5.14
N ASP A 20 -17.75 6.35 4.51
CA ASP A 20 -17.47 5.06 5.15
C ASP A 20 -15.98 4.87 5.50
N GLY A 21 -15.13 5.86 5.23
CA GLY A 21 -13.69 5.82 5.47
C GLY A 21 -12.92 4.98 4.45
N LYS A 22 -13.55 4.50 3.36
CA LYS A 22 -12.87 3.72 2.32
C LYS A 22 -12.34 4.60 1.21
N LEU A 23 -11.33 4.12 0.49
CA LEU A 23 -10.85 4.77 -0.73
C LEU A 23 -11.95 4.77 -1.79
N LYS A 24 -12.23 5.94 -2.37
CA LYS A 24 -13.21 6.08 -3.45
C LYS A 24 -12.67 5.55 -4.78
N ASP A 25 -11.37 5.72 -5.00
CA ASP A 25 -10.71 5.38 -6.25
C ASP A 25 -10.18 3.94 -6.23
N GLN A 26 -10.68 3.12 -7.16
CA GLN A 26 -10.33 1.71 -7.26
C GLN A 26 -8.85 1.50 -7.63
N LYS A 27 -8.26 2.36 -8.45
CA LYS A 27 -6.86 2.26 -8.85
C LYS A 27 -5.92 2.59 -7.69
N LEU A 28 -6.30 3.57 -6.86
CA LEU A 28 -5.59 3.86 -5.62
C LEU A 28 -5.69 2.70 -4.64
N SER A 29 -6.87 2.07 -4.52
CA SER A 29 -7.03 0.85 -3.72
C SER A 29 -6.10 -0.27 -4.18
N GLN A 30 -6.05 -0.55 -5.49
CA GLN A 30 -5.16 -1.58 -6.05
C GLN A 30 -3.67 -1.29 -5.78
N ARG A 31 -3.25 -0.02 -5.81
CA ARG A 31 -1.88 0.36 -5.46
C ARG A 31 -1.58 0.11 -3.98
N PHE A 32 -2.54 0.34 -3.10
CA PHE A 32 -2.41 0.00 -1.68
C PHE A 32 -2.28 -1.51 -1.48
N ASP A 33 -3.08 -2.32 -2.19
CA ASP A 33 -3.02 -3.77 -2.12
C ASP A 33 -1.64 -4.30 -2.56
N GLN A 34 -1.12 -3.79 -3.69
CA GLN A 34 0.22 -4.12 -4.18
C GLN A 34 1.32 -3.72 -3.21
N PHE A 35 1.23 -2.52 -2.62
CA PHE A 35 2.18 -2.07 -1.61
C PHE A 35 2.18 -2.99 -0.39
N ALA A 36 1.01 -3.37 0.13
CA ALA A 36 0.90 -4.27 1.27
C ALA A 36 1.47 -5.66 0.96
N GLN A 37 1.20 -6.19 -0.23
CA GLN A 37 1.76 -7.45 -0.71
C GLN A 37 3.30 -7.39 -0.77
N SER A 38 3.86 -6.37 -1.43
CA SER A 38 5.32 -6.18 -1.50
C SER A 38 5.95 -6.01 -0.12
N LEU A 39 5.30 -5.33 0.82
CA LEU A 39 5.79 -5.21 2.19
C LEU A 39 5.89 -6.57 2.89
N VAL A 40 4.84 -7.39 2.82
CA VAL A 40 4.81 -8.72 3.44
C VAL A 40 5.85 -9.64 2.80
N ASP A 41 5.89 -9.70 1.47
CA ASP A 41 6.79 -10.60 0.74
C ASP A 41 8.26 -10.27 1.02
N ASN A 42 8.62 -9.00 1.00
CA ASN A 42 9.99 -8.62 1.26
C ASN A 42 10.36 -8.77 2.74
N THR A 43 9.43 -8.55 3.66
CA THR A 43 9.66 -8.83 5.08
C THR A 43 9.90 -10.33 5.33
N ARG A 44 9.14 -11.21 4.68
CA ARG A 44 9.34 -12.67 4.73
C ARG A 44 10.72 -13.06 4.21
N LYS A 45 11.10 -12.54 3.04
CA LYS A 45 12.43 -12.75 2.43
C LYS A 45 13.56 -12.30 3.35
N LEU A 46 13.46 -11.11 3.94
CA LEU A 46 14.49 -10.59 4.85
C LEU A 46 14.60 -11.37 6.16
N ARG A 47 13.52 -12.02 6.61
CA ARG A 47 13.48 -12.82 7.83
C ARG A 47 13.78 -14.30 7.60
N ASN A 48 14.01 -14.73 6.35
CA ASN A 48 14.11 -16.15 5.97
C ASN A 48 12.92 -17.01 6.46
N VAL A 49 11.73 -16.42 6.57
CA VAL A 49 10.51 -17.16 6.93
C VAL A 49 9.78 -17.43 5.62
N THR A 50 9.67 -18.71 5.26
CA THR A 50 9.01 -19.17 4.03
C THR A 50 7.51 -19.35 4.26
#